data_AF-A0A8J7RBS1-F1
#
_entry.id   AF-A0A8J7RBS1-F1
#
_cell.length_a   1.000
_cell.length_b   1.000
_cell.length_c   1.000
_cell.angle_alpha   90.00
_cell.angle_beta   90.00
_cell.angle_gamma   90.00
#
_symmetry.space_group_name_H-M   'P 1'
#
loop_
_entity.id
_entity.type
_entity.pdbx_description
1 polymer ?
#
loop_
_entity_poly.entity_id
_entity_poly.type
_entity_poly.pdbx_seq_one_letter_code
_entity_poly.pdbx_strand_id
1 'polypeptide(L)' 'MKAMPENIFFADLRDALAVTIHAPSGKEDLLRQIYAGLEMPAEAGLNWDALDEVLHDLSWIRE' A
#
# COMPACT_ATOMS: atom_id res chain seq x y z
N MET A 1 2.28 30.19 7.23
CA MET A 1 3.18 29.05 6.93
C MET A 1 2.33 27.78 6.98
N LYS A 2 2.24 27.04 5.87
CA LYS A 2 1.50 25.77 5.81
C LYS A 2 2.42 24.71 6.43
N ALA A 3 2.01 24.05 7.52
CA ALA A 3 2.80 23.01 8.15
C ALA A 3 3.13 21.93 7.09
N MET A 4 4.42 21.62 6.93
CA MET A 4 4.82 20.47 6.13
C MET A 4 4.30 19.22 6.84
N PRO A 5 3.76 18.22 6.13
CA PRO A 5 3.31 16.99 6.76
C PRO A 5 4.51 16.37 7.48
N GLU A 6 4.30 16.02 8.75
CA GLU A 6 5.31 15.35 9.55
C GLU A 6 5.68 14.04 8.85
N ASN A 7 6.92 13.94 8.38
CA ASN A 7 7.45 12.67 7.90
C ASN A 7 7.40 11.69 9.07
N ILE A 8 6.55 10.68 8.98
CA ILE A 8 6.50 9.59 9.95
C ILE A 8 7.80 8.79 9.75
N PHE A 9 8.77 9.02 10.62
CA PHE A 9 10.00 8.24 10.66
C PHE A 9 9.75 6.97 11.47
N PHE A 10 9.52 5.86 10.76
CA PHE A 10 9.51 4.54 11.37
C PHE A 10 10.96 4.17 11.73
N ALA A 11 11.29 4.21 13.03
CA ALA A 11 12.66 4.10 13.53
C ALA A 11 13.30 2.71 13.40
N ASP A 12 12.52 1.67 13.05
CA ASP A 12 13.04 0.34 12.72
C ASP A 12 12.05 -0.39 11.78
N LEU A 13 12.23 -0.25 10.46
CA LEU A 13 11.43 -0.93 9.42
C LEU A 13 12.11 -2.22 8.91
N ARG A 14 13.06 -2.79 9.65
CA ARG A 14 13.86 -3.91 9.12
C ARG A 14 13.02 -5.08 8.63
N ASP A 15 11.83 -5.27 9.20
CA ASP A 15 10.88 -6.32 8.83
C ASP A 15 9.53 -5.76 8.34
N ALA A 16 9.51 -4.54 7.78
CA ALA A 16 8.28 -3.87 7.35
C ALA A 16 8.23 -3.65 5.84
N LEU A 17 7.09 -4.00 5.25
CA LEU A 17 6.78 -3.70 3.86
C LEU A 17 6.17 -2.29 3.77
N ALA A 18 6.83 -1.39 3.04
CA ALA A 18 6.38 -0.02 2.87
C ALA A 18 6.12 0.30 1.39
N VAL A 19 4.97 0.87 1.09
CA VAL A 19 4.63 1.36 -0.25
C VAL A 19 4.71 2.87 -0.29
N THR A 20 5.48 3.37 -1.25
CA THR A 20 5.52 4.82 -1.53
C THR A 20 4.42 5.17 -2.52
N ILE A 21 3.57 6.12 -2.14
CA ILE A 21 2.47 6.62 -2.96
C ILE A 21 2.85 8.01 -3.50
N HIS A 22 2.76 8.18 -4.82
CA HIS A 22 3.15 9.41 -5.51
C HIS A 22 1.91 10.12 -6.09
N ALA A 23 1.42 11.12 -5.35
CA ALA A 23 0.41 12.09 -5.81
C ALA A 23 -0.72 11.49 -6.69
N PRO A 24 -1.52 10.55 -6.15
CA PRO A 24 -2.53 9.86 -6.94
C PRO A 24 -3.59 10.83 -7.45
N SER A 25 -3.97 10.68 -8.71
CA SER A 25 -4.98 11.47 -9.40
C SER A 25 -6.43 11.15 -8.98
N GLY A 26 -6.63 10.04 -8.27
CA GLY A 26 -7.93 9.60 -7.76
C GLY A 26 -7.86 8.24 -7.08
N LYS A 27 -9.04 7.73 -6.65
CA LYS A 27 -9.14 6.46 -5.92
C LYS A 27 -8.55 5.27 -6.69
N GLU A 28 -8.86 5.16 -7.99
CA GLU A 28 -8.38 4.05 -8.81
C GLU A 28 -6.86 4.06 -8.96
N ASP A 29 -6.27 5.23 -9.19
CA ASP A 29 -4.82 5.43 -9.28
C ASP A 29 -4.13 5.11 -7.94
N LEU A 30 -4.70 5.56 -6.81
CA LEU A 30 -4.23 5.19 -5.48
C LEU A 30 -4.21 3.68 -5.27
N LEU A 31 -5.31 2.98 -5.60
CA LEU A 31 -5.40 1.53 -5.47
C LEU A 31 -4.36 0.82 -6.35
N ARG A 32 -4.14 1.30 -7.58
CA ARG A 32 -3.10 0.73 -8.45
C ARG A 32 -1.71 0.87 -7.86
N GLN A 33 -1.39 2.03 -7.28
CA GLN A 33 -0.09 2.26 -6.64
C GLN A 33 0.09 1.37 -5.40
N ILE A 34 -0.95 1.18 -4.59
CA ILE A 34 -0.93 0.26 -3.44
C ILE A 34 -0.68 -1.17 -3.91
N TYR A 35 -1.47 -1.66 -4.87
CA TYR A 35 -1.38 -3.05 -5.34
C TYR A 35 -0.03 -3.34 -5.98
N ALA A 36 0.50 -2.39 -6.77
CA ALA A 36 1.81 -2.51 -7.37
C ALA A 36 2.92 -2.51 -6.31
N GLY A 37 2.85 -1.62 -5.31
CA GLY A 37 3.87 -1.54 -4.27
C GLY A 37 3.85 -2.70 -3.28
N LEU A 38 2.69 -3.32 -3.08
CA LEU A 38 2.54 -4.52 -2.26
C LEU A 38 2.81 -5.81 -3.05
N GLU A 39 3.08 -5.74 -4.36
CA GLU A 39 3.22 -6.91 -5.24
C GLU A 39 2.03 -7.89 -5.14
N MET A 40 0.81 -7.34 -5.09
CA MET A 40 -0.39 -8.14 -4.87
C MET A 40 -0.66 -9.16 -5.99
N PRO A 41 -1.33 -10.28 -5.67
CA PRO A 41 -1.75 -11.26 -6.66
C PRO A 41 -2.57 -10.63 -7.78
N ALA A 42 -2.26 -10.99 -9.04
CA ALA A 42 -2.93 -10.44 -10.22
C ALA A 42 -4.44 -10.75 -10.28
N GLU A 43 -4.88 -11.75 -9.52
CA GLU A 43 -6.27 -12.20 -9.41
C GLU A 43 -7.09 -11.33 -8.46
N ALA A 44 -6.44 -10.50 -7.62
CA ALA A 44 -7.12 -9.64 -6.66
C ALA A 44 -7.89 -8.51 -7.38
N GLY A 45 -9.14 -8.31 -7.00
CA GLY A 45 -9.97 -7.23 -7.55
C GLY A 45 -9.43 -5.85 -7.19
N LEU A 46 -9.47 -4.87 -8.10
CA LEU A 46 -8.95 -3.52 -7.82
C LEU A 46 -10.00 -2.64 -7.09
N ASN A 47 -10.35 -2.99 -5.86
CA ASN A 47 -11.28 -2.23 -5.02
C ASN A 47 -10.92 -2.33 -3.52
N TRP A 48 -11.68 -1.63 -2.66
CA TRP A 48 -11.40 -1.59 -1.22
C TRP A 48 -11.73 -2.90 -0.52
N ASP A 49 -12.77 -3.60 -0.94
CA ASP A 49 -13.18 -4.87 -0.32
C ASP A 49 -12.15 -5.96 -0.61
N ALA A 50 -11.65 -6.01 -1.85
CA ALA A 50 -10.56 -6.89 -2.23
C ALA A 50 -9.23 -6.52 -1.55
N LEU A 51 -8.95 -5.23 -1.35
CA LEU A 51 -7.79 -4.82 -0.55
C LEU A 51 -7.90 -5.33 0.89
N ASP A 52 -9.08 -5.19 1.49
CA ASP A 52 -9.34 -5.67 2.85
C ASP A 52 -9.19 -7.19 2.95
N GLU A 53 -9.72 -7.95 1.99
CA GLU A 53 -9.59 -9.41 1.92
C GLU A 53 -8.12 -9.85 1.84
N VAL A 54 -7.35 -9.24 0.94
CA VAL A 54 -5.92 -9.57 0.75
C VAL A 54 -5.06 -9.16 1.94
N LEU A 55 -5.44 -8.12 2.68
CA LEU A 55 -4.75 -7.72 3.91
C LEU A 55 -5.10 -8.61 5.11
N HIS A 56 -6.25 -9.30 5.09
CA HIS A 56 -6.62 -10.30 6.10
C HIS A 56 -5.91 -11.64 5.89
N ASP A 57 -5.63 -12.01 4.63
CA ASP A 57 -4.85 -13.20 4.28
C ASP A 57 -3.51 -12.82 3.66
N LEU A 58 -2.45 -12.81 4.46
CA LEU A 58 -1.09 -12.47 4.05
C LEU A 58 -0.28 -13.66 3.53
N SER A 59 -0.92 -14.82 3.28
CA SER A 59 -0.24 -16.04 2.84
C SER A 59 0.48 -15.93 1.48
N TRP A 60 0.16 -14.89 0.70
CA TRP A 60 0.79 -14.58 -0.58
C TRP A 60 2.14 -13.86 -0.45
N ILE A 61 2.46 -13.28 0.71
CA ILE A 61 3.77 -12.67 0.98
C ILE A 61 4.80 -13.80 1.10
N ARG A 62 5.80 -13.79 0.23
CA ARG A 62 6.91 -14.77 0.23
C ARG A 62 8.12 -14.20 0.97
N GLU A 63 8.82 -15.04 1.75
CA GLU A 63 10.10 -14.74 2.41
C GLU A 63 11.25 -14.49 1.41
#